data_AF-A0A3C1XDA5-F1
#
_entry.id   AF-A0A3C1XDA5-F1
#
_cell.length_a   1.000
_cell.length_b   1.000
_cell.length_c   1.000
_cell.angle_alpha   90.00
_cell.angle_beta   90.00
_cell.angle_gamma   90.00
#
_symmetry.space_group_name_H-M   'P 1'
#
loop_
_entity.id
_entity.type
_entity.pdbx_description
1 polymer ?
#
loop_
_entity_poly.entity_id
_entity_poly.type
_entity_poly.pdbx_seq_one_letter_code
_entity_poly.pdbx_strand_id
1 'polypeptide(L)'
;MPNLVDYYTELNISKESSLEEINAELTKLKRVWIQREINQPEKARKMLTLIDDACEVFKTEATKAKYNRDLEDSKKEVHDTLDSTDAERKEIAKKWYNQGLNYSISHQFDLAAQSFDQALLYCRQGDNNYCSIYDRAAVAYKSVKNYDKAIDCINKAIIENPKNLDYYTTKENIFFAIKFEVLDDLEHGRQADIDALNSAVQKQREVLKYILQEGEKQDSFKDVTYALDQLASTWYWDDPVNKILALQYVDRYIAMLKEVHEEYWESVFKDTQSYFVLKDKEEQDEQERNFQGYQGANHPSVSGGDGGCYIATAVYGSYDCPEVWTLRRLRDYKFAASWPGRLFIKLYYATSPTLVKWFGKSKWFNTFWKTILDKVIYRLKECGISDEPYND
;
A
#
# COMPACT_ATOMS: atom_id res chain seq x y z
N MET A 1 7.90 -4.99 -35.87
CA MET A 1 7.51 -3.58 -36.12
C MET A 1 6.91 -3.03 -34.83
N PRO A 2 6.80 -1.70 -34.62
CA PRO A 2 6.13 -1.17 -33.43
C PRO A 2 4.70 -1.73 -33.40
N ASN A 3 4.29 -2.32 -32.28
CA ASN A 3 2.95 -2.84 -32.10
C ASN A 3 1.95 -1.69 -32.29
N LEU A 4 1.11 -1.76 -33.32
CA LEU A 4 0.14 -0.70 -33.60
C LEU A 4 -0.87 -0.64 -32.46
N VAL A 5 -0.97 0.52 -31.80
CA VAL A 5 -1.88 0.72 -30.67
C VAL A 5 -3.33 0.58 -31.14
N ASP A 6 -4.11 -0.31 -30.51
CA ASP A 6 -5.54 -0.50 -30.78
C ASP A 6 -6.36 0.57 -30.03
N TYR A 7 -6.53 1.74 -30.66
CA TYR A 7 -7.22 2.88 -30.06
C TYR A 7 -8.70 2.61 -29.78
N TYR A 8 -9.34 1.68 -30.52
CA TYR A 8 -10.72 1.27 -30.25
C TYR A 8 -10.83 0.62 -28.87
N THR A 9 -9.87 -0.25 -28.55
CA THR A 9 -9.84 -0.97 -27.27
C THR A 9 -9.36 -0.07 -26.13
N GLU A 10 -8.24 0.64 -26.33
CA GLU A 10 -7.61 1.45 -25.28
C GLU A 10 -8.43 2.70 -24.90
N LEU A 11 -9.24 3.23 -25.82
CA LEU A 11 -10.14 4.37 -25.56
C LEU A 11 -11.61 3.97 -25.42
N ASN A 12 -11.91 2.66 -25.51
CA ASN A 12 -13.27 2.11 -25.47
C ASN A 12 -14.24 2.77 -26.47
N ILE A 13 -13.81 2.83 -27.73
CA ILE A 13 -14.54 3.40 -28.87
C ILE A 13 -14.91 2.26 -29.81
N SER A 14 -16.16 2.23 -30.30
CA SER A 14 -16.61 1.18 -31.25
C SER A 14 -15.98 1.36 -32.63
N LYS A 15 -15.48 0.26 -33.21
CA LYS A 15 -14.89 0.22 -34.57
C LYS A 15 -15.94 0.51 -35.65
N GLU A 16 -17.20 0.20 -35.36
CA GLU A 16 -18.36 0.33 -36.26
C GLU A 16 -18.91 1.76 -36.31
N SER A 17 -18.48 2.62 -35.38
CA SER A 17 -18.93 4.01 -35.31
C SER A 17 -18.43 4.83 -36.50
N SER A 18 -19.24 5.81 -36.92
CA SER A 18 -18.86 6.79 -37.96
C SER A 18 -17.68 7.66 -37.49
N LEU A 19 -16.96 8.28 -38.43
CA LEU A 19 -15.84 9.18 -38.09
C LEU A 19 -16.30 10.37 -37.23
N GLU A 20 -17.52 10.85 -37.44
CA GLU A 20 -18.12 11.94 -36.67
C GLU A 20 -18.36 11.53 -35.21
N GLU A 21 -18.92 10.33 -34.98
CA GLU A 21 -19.15 9.78 -33.65
C GLU A 21 -17.84 9.54 -32.89
N ILE A 22 -16.83 8.99 -33.58
CA ILE A 22 -15.49 8.76 -33.01
C ILE A 22 -14.87 10.09 -32.55
N ASN A 23 -14.89 11.12 -33.41
CA ASN A 23 -14.33 12.42 -33.07
C ASN A 23 -15.11 13.13 -31.95
N ALA A 24 -16.43 12.92 -31.86
CA ALA A 24 -17.24 13.42 -30.76
C ALA A 24 -16.85 12.77 -29.43
N GLU A 25 -16.68 11.45 -29.39
CA GLU A 25 -16.24 10.71 -28.20
C GLU A 25 -14.80 11.06 -27.80
N LEU A 26 -13.88 11.18 -28.76
CA LEU A 26 -12.50 11.63 -28.50
C LEU A 26 -12.47 13.04 -27.88
N THR A 27 -13.29 13.96 -28.40
CA THR A 27 -13.40 15.32 -27.86
C THR A 27 -13.92 15.31 -26.42
N LYS A 28 -14.90 14.45 -26.14
CA LYS A 28 -15.47 14.29 -24.80
C LYS A 28 -14.46 13.67 -23.83
N LEU A 29 -13.76 12.61 -24.24
CA LEU A 29 -12.67 11.98 -23.49
C LEU A 29 -11.56 12.99 -23.19
N LYS A 30 -11.14 13.78 -24.17
CA LYS A 30 -10.12 14.82 -23.99
C LYS A 30 -10.50 15.81 -22.90
N ARG A 31 -11.75 16.32 -22.91
CA ARG A 31 -12.25 17.22 -21.86
C ARG A 31 -12.23 16.56 -20.48
N VAL A 32 -12.68 15.31 -20.38
CA VAL A 32 -12.68 14.56 -19.11
C VAL A 32 -11.27 14.43 -18.55
N TRP A 33 -10.29 14.09 -19.40
CA TRP A 33 -8.92 13.89 -18.96
C TRP A 33 -8.16 15.18 -18.64
N ILE A 34 -8.44 16.28 -19.34
CA ILE A 34 -7.93 17.62 -18.96
C ILE A 34 -8.41 17.99 -17.55
N GLN A 35 -9.69 17.78 -17.22
CA GLN A 35 -10.21 18.07 -15.89
C GLN A 35 -9.60 17.18 -14.79
N ARG A 36 -9.21 15.95 -15.16
CA ARG A 36 -8.57 15.00 -14.24
C ARG A 36 -7.07 15.25 -14.05
N GLU A 37 -6.44 16.10 -14.86
CA GLU A 37 -5.01 16.41 -14.74
C GLU A 37 -4.64 17.02 -13.38
N ILE A 38 -5.58 17.74 -12.76
CA ILE A 38 -5.43 18.33 -11.42
C ILE A 38 -5.26 17.24 -10.34
N ASN A 39 -5.99 16.12 -10.48
CA ASN A 39 -6.06 15.07 -9.45
C ASN A 39 -5.20 13.84 -9.79
N GLN A 40 -4.90 13.60 -11.08
CA GLN A 40 -4.14 12.43 -11.56
C GLN A 40 -3.24 12.83 -12.74
N PRO A 41 -2.17 13.63 -12.51
CA PRO A 41 -1.41 14.28 -13.59
C PRO A 41 -0.69 13.29 -14.52
N GLU A 42 -0.07 12.24 -14.00
CA GLU A 42 0.67 11.27 -14.84
C GLU A 42 -0.27 10.43 -15.71
N LYS A 43 -1.35 9.92 -15.12
CA LYS A 43 -2.36 9.15 -15.86
C LYS A 43 -3.08 10.02 -16.89
N ALA A 44 -3.42 11.26 -16.52
CA ALA A 44 -4.02 12.22 -17.43
C ALA A 44 -3.08 12.54 -18.60
N ARG A 45 -1.79 12.81 -18.38
CA ARG A 45 -0.83 13.04 -19.46
C ARG A 45 -0.77 11.87 -20.42
N LYS A 46 -0.64 10.64 -19.92
CA LYS A 46 -0.60 9.44 -20.77
C LYS A 46 -1.87 9.28 -21.61
N MET A 47 -3.03 9.47 -21.00
CA MET A 47 -4.32 9.37 -21.71
C MET A 47 -4.51 10.51 -22.71
N LEU A 48 -4.05 11.73 -22.40
CA LEU A 48 -4.11 12.86 -23.32
C LEU A 48 -3.22 12.65 -24.54
N THR A 49 -2.00 12.13 -24.35
CA THR A 49 -1.13 11.72 -25.47
C THR A 49 -1.83 10.69 -26.35
N LEU A 50 -2.42 9.65 -25.74
CA LEU A 50 -3.13 8.60 -26.47
C LEU A 50 -4.33 9.13 -27.27
N ILE A 51 -5.08 10.08 -26.70
CA ILE A 51 -6.22 10.72 -27.36
C ILE A 51 -5.74 11.63 -28.49
N ASP A 52 -4.64 12.34 -28.32
CA ASP A 52 -4.07 13.22 -29.35
C ASP A 52 -3.57 12.41 -30.55
N ASP A 53 -2.88 11.29 -30.31
CA ASP A 53 -2.45 10.37 -31.35
C ASP A 53 -3.66 9.76 -32.08
N ALA A 54 -4.70 9.36 -31.35
CA ALA A 54 -5.95 8.88 -31.93
C ALA A 54 -6.64 9.96 -32.79
N CYS A 55 -6.64 11.23 -32.38
CA CYS A 55 -7.20 12.32 -33.17
C CYS A 55 -6.48 12.51 -34.51
N GLU A 56 -5.16 12.33 -34.56
CA GLU A 56 -4.42 12.39 -35.83
C GLU A 56 -4.73 11.20 -36.73
N VAL A 57 -4.92 10.01 -36.15
CA VAL A 57 -5.34 8.80 -36.86
C VAL A 57 -6.77 8.96 -37.44
N PHE A 58 -7.70 9.47 -36.64
CA PHE A 58 -9.12 9.65 -36.99
C PHE A 58 -9.43 11.05 -37.57
N LYS A 59 -8.44 11.68 -38.20
CA LYS A 59 -8.58 13.01 -38.81
C LYS A 59 -9.42 13.03 -40.09
N THR A 60 -9.33 11.96 -40.88
CA THR A 60 -10.04 11.83 -42.17
C THR A 60 -10.49 10.38 -42.38
N GLU A 61 -11.47 10.17 -43.27
CA GLU A 61 -11.86 8.80 -43.66
C GLU A 61 -10.70 8.03 -44.29
N ALA A 62 -9.80 8.72 -45.01
CA ALA A 62 -8.62 8.11 -45.61
C ALA A 62 -7.62 7.60 -44.55
N THR A 63 -7.38 8.38 -43.49
CA THR A 63 -6.47 8.00 -42.40
C THR A 63 -7.09 6.94 -41.49
N LYS A 64 -8.41 7.00 -41.22
CA LYS A 64 -9.15 5.94 -40.51
C LYS A 64 -9.13 4.63 -41.29
N ALA A 65 -9.38 4.66 -42.59
CA ALA A 65 -9.35 3.47 -43.43
C ALA A 65 -7.93 2.89 -43.54
N LYS A 66 -6.91 3.75 -43.63
CA LYS A 66 -5.51 3.33 -43.59
C LYS A 66 -5.18 2.67 -42.25
N TYR A 67 -5.52 3.30 -41.12
CA TYR A 67 -5.31 2.74 -39.80
C TYR A 67 -6.04 1.42 -39.59
N ASN A 68 -7.30 1.31 -40.03
CA ASN A 68 -8.05 0.06 -39.95
C ASN A 68 -7.36 -1.05 -40.74
N ARG A 69 -6.84 -0.72 -41.93
CA ARG A 69 -6.05 -1.65 -42.73
C ARG A 69 -4.75 -2.02 -42.02
N ASP A 70 -3.98 -1.04 -41.54
CA ASP A 70 -2.72 -1.25 -40.84
C ASP A 70 -2.93 -2.07 -39.53
N LEU A 71 -4.05 -1.89 -38.84
CA LEU A 71 -4.45 -2.64 -37.64
C LEU A 71 -4.91 -4.07 -37.95
N GLU A 72 -5.59 -4.24 -39.08
CA GLU A 72 -6.02 -5.55 -39.55
C GLU A 72 -4.85 -6.32 -40.17
N ASP A 73 -3.93 -5.62 -40.81
CA ASP A 73 -2.65 -6.12 -41.32
C ASP A 73 -1.71 -6.43 -40.16
N SER A 74 -1.65 -5.63 -39.07
CA SER A 74 -0.88 -6.01 -37.88
C SER A 74 -1.47 -7.26 -37.20
N LYS A 75 -2.79 -7.43 -37.23
CA LYS A 75 -3.47 -8.63 -36.75
C LYS A 75 -3.28 -9.83 -37.69
N LYS A 76 -3.19 -9.59 -39.00
CA LYS A 76 -2.88 -10.60 -40.04
C LYS A 76 -1.41 -10.96 -40.09
N GLU A 77 -0.47 -10.05 -39.86
CA GLU A 77 0.96 -10.34 -39.77
C GLU A 77 1.23 -11.20 -38.53
N VAL A 78 0.46 -10.98 -37.44
CA VAL A 78 0.37 -11.91 -36.30
C VAL A 78 -0.30 -13.25 -36.67
N HIS A 79 -1.29 -13.25 -37.58
CA HIS A 79 -1.95 -14.48 -38.04
C HIS A 79 -1.14 -15.28 -39.10
N ASP A 80 -0.35 -14.62 -39.94
CA ASP A 80 0.50 -15.22 -40.97
C ASP A 80 1.85 -15.66 -40.36
N THR A 81 2.28 -15.03 -39.25
CA THR A 81 3.34 -15.60 -38.38
C THR A 81 2.85 -16.79 -37.54
N LEU A 82 1.54 -17.07 -37.46
CA LEU A 82 1.02 -18.33 -36.90
C LEU A 82 1.12 -19.52 -37.88
N ASP A 83 1.52 -19.28 -39.13
CA ASP A 83 1.95 -20.31 -40.10
C ASP A 83 3.45 -20.63 -39.99
N SER A 84 4.14 -19.99 -39.03
CA SER A 84 5.51 -20.35 -38.65
C SER A 84 5.54 -21.69 -37.92
N THR A 85 6.61 -22.44 -38.11
CA THR A 85 6.80 -23.70 -37.39
C THR A 85 6.71 -23.46 -35.87
N ASP A 86 6.22 -24.44 -35.12
CA ASP A 86 6.11 -24.36 -33.64
C ASP A 86 7.44 -23.92 -32.98
N ALA A 87 8.57 -24.17 -33.63
CA ALA A 87 9.90 -23.74 -33.21
C ALA A 87 10.15 -22.24 -33.44
N GLU A 88 9.77 -21.69 -34.59
CA GLU A 88 9.93 -20.26 -34.91
C GLU A 88 9.07 -19.40 -33.98
N ARG A 89 7.82 -19.79 -33.73
CA ARG A 89 6.94 -19.12 -32.76
C ARG A 89 7.59 -19.05 -31.38
N LYS A 90 8.13 -20.17 -30.88
CA LYS A 90 8.78 -20.25 -29.57
C LYS A 90 10.03 -19.36 -29.50
N GLU A 91 10.82 -19.29 -30.57
CA GLU A 91 11.98 -18.40 -30.64
C GLU A 91 11.57 -16.91 -30.68
N ILE A 92 10.50 -16.56 -31.38
CA ILE A 92 9.95 -15.19 -31.36
C ILE A 92 9.48 -14.82 -29.94
N ALA A 93 8.73 -15.70 -29.28
CA ALA A 93 8.27 -15.48 -27.91
C ALA A 93 9.45 -15.29 -26.95
N LYS A 94 10.49 -16.13 -27.08
CA LYS A 94 11.71 -16.06 -26.27
C LYS A 94 12.51 -14.78 -26.52
N LYS A 95 12.59 -14.31 -27.77
CA LYS A 95 13.25 -13.04 -28.10
C LYS A 95 12.57 -11.87 -27.40
N TRP A 96 11.25 -11.77 -27.51
CA TRP A 96 10.46 -10.72 -26.83
C TRP A 96 10.55 -10.82 -25.31
N TYR A 97 10.52 -12.04 -24.77
CA TYR A 97 10.70 -12.27 -23.34
C TYR A 97 12.06 -11.75 -22.85
N ASN A 98 13.15 -12.10 -23.54
CA ASN A 98 14.50 -11.62 -23.18
C ASN A 98 14.62 -10.10 -23.32
N GLN A 99 13.97 -9.50 -24.32
CA GLN A 99 13.90 -8.05 -24.47
C GLN A 99 13.16 -7.40 -23.28
N GLY A 100 12.03 -7.97 -22.85
CA GLY A 100 11.30 -7.52 -21.65
C GLY A 100 12.13 -7.63 -20.37
N LEU A 101 12.93 -8.69 -20.23
CA LEU A 101 13.88 -8.82 -19.11
C LEU A 101 14.95 -7.73 -19.14
N ASN A 102 15.54 -7.44 -20.30
CA ASN A 102 16.54 -6.37 -20.43
C ASN A 102 15.98 -4.99 -20.08
N TYR A 103 14.75 -4.69 -20.52
CA TYR A 103 14.06 -3.45 -20.11
C TYR A 103 13.76 -3.43 -18.61
N SER A 104 13.38 -4.56 -18.02
CA SER A 104 13.14 -4.67 -16.57
C SER A 104 14.41 -4.38 -15.76
N ILE A 105 15.56 -4.95 -16.18
CA ILE A 105 16.87 -4.68 -15.55
C ILE A 105 17.25 -3.20 -15.70
N SER A 106 16.87 -2.57 -16.80
CA SER A 106 17.10 -1.14 -17.06
C SER A 106 16.04 -0.23 -16.42
N HIS A 107 15.15 -0.76 -15.57
CA HIS A 107 14.05 -0.05 -14.92
C HIS A 107 13.04 0.63 -15.88
N GLN A 108 13.01 0.22 -17.15
CA GLN A 108 12.07 0.70 -18.17
C GLN A 108 10.83 -0.20 -18.18
N PHE A 109 10.02 -0.12 -17.12
CA PHE A 109 8.93 -1.08 -16.86
C PHE A 109 7.76 -1.00 -17.84
N ASP A 110 7.53 0.17 -18.43
CA ASP A 110 6.55 0.39 -19.49
C ASP A 110 6.93 -0.35 -20.79
N LEU A 111 8.19 -0.28 -21.20
CA LEU A 111 8.72 -1.02 -22.35
C LEU A 111 8.85 -2.52 -22.05
N ALA A 112 9.16 -2.88 -20.80
CA ALA A 112 9.15 -4.27 -20.36
C ALA A 112 7.76 -4.89 -20.48
N ALA A 113 6.72 -4.21 -19.98
CA ALA A 113 5.33 -4.67 -20.08
C ALA A 113 4.92 -4.89 -21.54
N GLN A 114 5.21 -3.93 -22.43
CA GLN A 114 4.94 -4.08 -23.87
C GLN A 114 5.68 -5.27 -24.49
N SER A 115 6.95 -5.48 -24.12
CA SER A 115 7.74 -6.61 -24.64
C SER A 115 7.20 -7.96 -24.14
N PHE A 116 6.70 -8.03 -22.90
CA PHE A 116 6.05 -9.23 -22.40
C PHE A 116 4.69 -9.46 -23.06
N ASP A 117 3.90 -8.42 -23.33
CA ASP A 117 2.66 -8.54 -24.12
C ASP A 117 2.97 -9.13 -25.52
N GLN A 118 4.04 -8.65 -26.15
CA GLN A 118 4.49 -9.22 -27.42
C GLN A 118 4.89 -10.70 -27.28
N ALA A 119 5.62 -11.06 -26.22
CA ALA A 119 5.96 -12.47 -25.97
C ALA A 119 4.71 -13.35 -25.79
N LEU A 120 3.66 -12.83 -25.14
CA LEU A 120 2.40 -13.53 -24.90
C LEU A 120 1.59 -13.78 -26.18
N LEU A 121 1.72 -12.93 -27.22
CA LEU A 121 1.07 -13.19 -28.52
C LEU A 121 1.55 -14.48 -29.18
N TYR A 122 2.80 -14.86 -28.94
CA TYR A 122 3.44 -16.03 -29.53
C TYR A 122 3.54 -17.21 -28.56
N CYS A 123 3.21 -17.01 -27.29
CA CYS A 123 3.28 -18.07 -26.29
C CYS A 123 1.95 -18.83 -26.21
N ARG A 124 2.00 -20.16 -26.24
CA ARG A 124 0.82 -21.02 -26.04
C ARG A 124 0.87 -21.70 -24.69
N GLN A 125 -0.30 -22.06 -24.17
CA GLN A 125 -0.42 -22.87 -22.95
C GLN A 125 0.37 -24.17 -23.12
N GLY A 126 1.17 -24.53 -22.11
CA GLY A 126 2.08 -25.67 -22.16
C GLY A 126 3.48 -25.38 -22.71
N ASP A 127 3.73 -24.18 -23.27
CA ASP A 127 5.10 -23.75 -23.59
C ASP A 127 5.91 -23.51 -22.31
N ASN A 128 7.20 -23.90 -22.31
CA ASN A 128 8.03 -23.91 -21.10
C ASN A 128 8.18 -22.54 -20.41
N ASN A 129 8.08 -21.45 -21.18
CA ASN A 129 8.20 -20.08 -20.68
C ASN A 129 6.84 -19.42 -20.37
N TYR A 130 5.71 -20.09 -20.61
CA TYR A 130 4.37 -19.49 -20.53
C TYR A 130 4.12 -18.84 -19.17
N CYS A 131 4.29 -19.61 -18.09
CA CYS A 131 4.09 -19.09 -16.74
C CYS A 131 5.09 -17.98 -16.38
N SER A 132 6.36 -18.13 -16.80
CA SER A 132 7.41 -17.15 -16.52
C SER A 132 7.16 -15.82 -17.23
N ILE A 133 6.62 -15.83 -18.45
CA ILE A 133 6.26 -14.59 -19.15
C ILE A 133 5.14 -13.87 -18.39
N TYR A 134 4.11 -14.59 -17.94
CA TYR A 134 3.03 -13.99 -17.14
C TYR A 134 3.50 -13.43 -15.80
N ASP A 135 4.35 -14.15 -15.07
CA ASP A 135 4.93 -13.68 -13.82
C ASP A 135 5.77 -12.39 -14.03
N ARG A 136 6.63 -12.37 -15.06
CA ARG A 136 7.43 -11.17 -15.38
C ARG A 136 6.57 -10.00 -15.88
N ALA A 137 5.52 -10.28 -16.66
CA ALA A 137 4.53 -9.28 -17.04
C ALA A 137 3.84 -8.69 -15.81
N ALA A 138 3.45 -9.52 -14.84
CA ALA A 138 2.83 -9.06 -13.60
C ALA A 138 3.73 -8.12 -12.81
N VAL A 139 5.02 -8.45 -12.70
CA VAL A 139 6.02 -7.57 -12.06
C VAL A 139 6.14 -6.24 -12.82
N ALA A 140 6.23 -6.26 -14.15
CA ALA A 140 6.32 -5.04 -14.95
C ALA A 140 5.05 -4.17 -14.81
N TYR A 141 3.87 -4.78 -14.84
CA TYR A 141 2.59 -4.09 -14.67
C TYR A 141 2.43 -3.48 -13.27
N LYS A 142 2.88 -4.18 -12.23
CA LYS A 142 2.94 -3.65 -10.86
C LYS A 142 3.81 -2.39 -10.80
N SER A 143 4.98 -2.41 -11.43
CA SER A 143 5.91 -1.28 -11.42
C SER A 143 5.38 -0.04 -12.15
N VAL A 144 4.50 -0.21 -13.14
CA VAL A 144 3.78 0.90 -13.79
C VAL A 144 2.43 1.21 -13.15
N LYS A 145 2.19 0.69 -11.93
CA LYS A 145 0.96 0.87 -11.13
C LYS A 145 -0.33 0.42 -11.83
N ASN A 146 -0.22 -0.52 -12.75
CA ASN A 146 -1.37 -1.18 -13.38
C ASN A 146 -1.67 -2.49 -12.65
N TYR A 147 -2.23 -2.38 -11.45
CA TYR A 147 -2.43 -3.52 -10.57
C TYR A 147 -3.46 -4.52 -11.08
N ASP A 148 -4.49 -4.07 -11.79
CA ASP A 148 -5.51 -4.95 -12.36
C ASP A 148 -4.87 -5.92 -13.37
N LYS A 149 -4.11 -5.39 -14.34
CA LYS A 149 -3.38 -6.24 -15.30
C LYS A 149 -2.33 -7.11 -14.60
N ALA A 150 -1.65 -6.58 -13.57
CA ALA A 150 -0.68 -7.36 -12.82
C ALA A 150 -1.32 -8.58 -12.12
N ILE A 151 -2.47 -8.38 -11.48
CA ILE A 151 -3.24 -9.43 -10.81
C ILE A 151 -3.74 -10.46 -11.84
N ASP A 152 -4.26 -10.02 -12.98
CA ASP A 152 -4.70 -10.91 -14.06
C ASP A 152 -3.56 -11.77 -14.59
N CYS A 153 -2.40 -11.17 -14.85
CA CYS A 153 -1.22 -11.89 -15.32
C CYS A 153 -0.77 -12.95 -14.30
N ILE A 154 -0.63 -12.58 -13.02
CA ILE A 154 -0.14 -13.54 -12.03
C ILE A 154 -1.16 -14.66 -11.75
N ASN A 155 -2.46 -14.37 -11.79
CA ASN A 155 -3.50 -15.39 -11.68
C ASN A 155 -3.42 -16.42 -12.81
N LYS A 156 -3.11 -16.00 -14.04
CA LYS A 156 -2.90 -16.93 -15.16
C LYS A 156 -1.70 -17.85 -14.91
N ALA A 157 -0.59 -17.34 -14.38
CA ALA A 157 0.57 -18.18 -14.01
C ALA A 157 0.24 -19.18 -12.89
N ILE A 158 -0.55 -18.75 -11.89
CA ILE A 158 -1.00 -19.60 -10.78
C ILE A 158 -1.93 -20.72 -11.26
N ILE A 159 -2.84 -20.44 -12.19
CA ILE A 159 -3.74 -21.47 -12.74
C ILE A 159 -2.96 -22.60 -13.39
N GLU A 160 -1.90 -22.29 -14.14
CA GLU A 160 -1.09 -23.30 -14.83
C GLU A 160 -0.17 -24.10 -13.89
N ASN A 161 0.45 -23.43 -12.92
CA ASN A 161 1.32 -24.09 -11.95
C ASN A 161 1.00 -23.62 -10.53
N PRO A 162 -0.07 -24.17 -9.92
CA PRO A 162 -0.60 -23.70 -8.64
C PRO A 162 0.28 -24.04 -7.44
N LYS A 163 1.30 -24.89 -7.61
CA LYS A 163 2.22 -25.28 -6.53
C LYS A 163 3.47 -24.40 -6.45
N ASN A 164 3.72 -23.56 -7.46
CA ASN A 164 4.88 -22.67 -7.45
C ASN A 164 4.63 -21.47 -6.52
N LEU A 165 5.31 -21.46 -5.37
CA LEU A 165 5.15 -20.43 -4.35
C LEU A 165 5.68 -19.06 -4.77
N ASP A 166 6.63 -19.00 -5.71
CA ASP A 166 7.14 -17.71 -6.21
C ASP A 166 6.02 -16.86 -6.84
N TYR A 167 5.00 -17.47 -7.45
CA TYR A 167 3.88 -16.71 -8.02
C TYR A 167 2.97 -16.10 -6.97
N TYR A 168 2.79 -16.80 -5.85
CA TYR A 168 2.06 -16.26 -4.72
C TYR A 168 2.85 -15.15 -4.05
N THR A 169 4.17 -15.26 -3.98
CA THR A 169 5.06 -14.18 -3.56
C THR A 169 4.95 -12.97 -4.48
N THR A 170 4.91 -13.13 -5.81
CA THR A 170 4.64 -12.02 -6.74
C THR A 170 3.26 -11.41 -6.50
N LYS A 171 2.23 -12.24 -6.29
CA LYS A 171 0.85 -11.78 -6.01
C LYS A 171 0.74 -11.02 -4.70
N GLU A 172 1.39 -11.50 -3.66
CA GLU A 172 1.53 -10.83 -2.36
C GLU A 172 2.16 -9.45 -2.54
N ASN A 173 3.26 -9.38 -3.28
CA ASN A 173 3.98 -8.12 -3.54
C ASN A 173 3.12 -7.11 -4.29
N ILE A 174 2.16 -7.56 -5.11
CA ILE A 174 1.19 -6.69 -5.77
C ILE A 174 0.22 -6.10 -4.74
N PHE A 175 -0.34 -6.91 -3.84
CA PHE A 175 -1.21 -6.40 -2.76
C PHE A 175 -0.46 -5.49 -1.79
N PHE A 176 0.80 -5.81 -1.47
CA PHE A 176 1.67 -4.93 -0.70
C PHE A 176 1.86 -3.57 -1.38
N ALA A 177 2.09 -3.55 -2.70
CA ALA A 177 2.23 -2.30 -3.46
C ALA A 177 0.94 -1.47 -3.47
N ILE A 178 -0.23 -2.10 -3.63
CA ILE A 178 -1.53 -1.42 -3.52
C ILE A 178 -1.68 -0.82 -2.12
N LYS A 179 -1.41 -1.61 -1.06
CA LYS A 179 -1.46 -1.15 0.33
C LYS A 179 -0.57 0.07 0.55
N PHE A 180 0.69 -0.02 0.11
CA PHE A 180 1.67 1.04 0.28
C PHE A 180 1.27 2.33 -0.45
N GLU A 181 0.76 2.23 -1.68
CA GLU A 181 0.29 3.42 -2.41
C GLU A 181 -0.88 4.12 -1.71
N VAL A 182 -1.85 3.37 -1.20
CA VAL A 182 -2.99 3.97 -0.50
C VAL A 182 -2.56 4.57 0.85
N LEU A 183 -1.61 3.95 1.56
CA LEU A 183 -1.04 4.52 2.78
C LEU A 183 -0.26 5.81 2.50
N ASP A 184 0.53 5.85 1.43
CA ASP A 184 1.25 7.04 0.99
C ASP A 184 0.28 8.18 0.63
N ASP A 185 -0.85 7.88 -0.02
CA ASP A 185 -1.91 8.86 -0.26
C ASP A 185 -2.49 9.41 1.04
N LEU A 186 -2.72 8.56 2.06
CA LEU A 186 -3.22 9.00 3.37
C LEU A 186 -2.24 9.92 4.09
N GLU A 187 -0.96 9.54 4.14
CA GLU A 187 0.08 10.32 4.81
C GLU A 187 0.25 11.72 4.22
N HIS A 188 0.01 11.87 2.92
CA HIS A 188 0.09 13.15 2.23
C HIS A 188 -1.26 13.88 2.10
N GLY A 189 -2.32 13.39 2.74
CA GLY A 189 -3.65 13.99 2.71
C GLY A 189 -4.33 13.97 1.33
N ARG A 190 -3.92 13.05 0.45
CA ARG A 190 -4.53 12.83 -0.86
C ARG A 190 -5.78 11.96 -0.75
N GLN A 191 -6.57 11.92 -1.82
CA GLN A 191 -7.75 11.06 -1.86
C GLN A 191 -7.32 9.59 -1.86
N ALA A 192 -7.58 8.91 -0.74
CA ALA A 192 -7.29 7.49 -0.56
C ALA A 192 -8.56 6.64 -0.64
N ASP A 193 -8.44 5.45 -1.22
CA ASP A 193 -9.50 4.44 -1.24
C ASP A 193 -9.31 3.45 -0.08
N ILE A 194 -9.91 3.77 1.07
CA ILE A 194 -9.81 2.97 2.29
C ILE A 194 -10.37 1.55 2.10
N ASP A 195 -11.38 1.38 1.24
CA ASP A 195 -11.97 0.07 0.99
C ASP A 195 -11.00 -0.79 0.18
N ALA A 196 -10.32 -0.20 -0.81
CA ALA A 196 -9.24 -0.85 -1.54
C ALA A 196 -8.07 -1.23 -0.61
N LEU A 197 -7.67 -0.36 0.32
CA LEU A 197 -6.66 -0.65 1.33
C LEU A 197 -7.02 -1.87 2.18
N ASN A 198 -8.22 -1.85 2.78
CA ASN A 198 -8.69 -2.95 3.63
C ASN A 198 -8.80 -4.26 2.84
N SER A 199 -9.28 -4.19 1.59
CA SER A 199 -9.35 -5.36 0.71
C SER A 199 -7.96 -5.91 0.37
N ALA A 200 -7.00 -5.04 0.06
CA ALA A 200 -5.64 -5.43 -0.26
C ALA A 200 -4.95 -6.10 0.93
N VAL A 201 -5.07 -5.54 2.15
CA VAL A 201 -4.52 -6.14 3.39
C VAL A 201 -5.09 -7.54 3.63
N GLN A 202 -6.41 -7.73 3.49
CA GLN A 202 -7.03 -9.04 3.68
C GLN A 202 -6.53 -10.05 2.64
N LYS A 203 -6.53 -9.68 1.36
CA LYS A 203 -6.04 -10.54 0.27
C LYS A 203 -4.54 -10.87 0.43
N GLN A 204 -3.73 -9.92 0.87
CA GLN A 204 -2.31 -10.13 1.19
C GLN A 204 -2.16 -11.21 2.27
N ARG A 205 -2.91 -11.11 3.38
CA ARG A 205 -2.88 -12.10 4.47
C ARG A 205 -3.36 -13.48 4.02
N GLU A 206 -4.37 -13.56 3.16
CA GLU A 206 -4.84 -14.83 2.59
C GLU A 206 -3.75 -15.51 1.76
N VAL A 207 -3.08 -14.75 0.89
CA VAL A 207 -1.97 -15.26 0.07
C VAL A 207 -0.80 -15.70 0.96
N LEU A 208 -0.42 -14.91 1.96
CA LEU A 208 0.65 -15.25 2.90
C LEU A 208 0.34 -16.52 3.71
N LYS A 209 -0.91 -16.69 4.17
CA LYS A 209 -1.34 -17.92 4.85
C LYS A 209 -1.25 -19.14 3.93
N TYR A 210 -1.59 -18.98 2.65
CA TYR A 210 -1.40 -20.05 1.67
C TYR A 210 0.08 -20.39 1.47
N ILE A 211 0.95 -19.38 1.30
CA ILE A 211 2.41 -19.58 1.18
C ILE A 211 2.94 -20.31 2.42
N LEU A 212 2.51 -19.91 3.61
CA LEU A 212 2.91 -20.57 4.86
C LEU A 212 2.51 -22.05 4.87
N GLN A 213 1.22 -22.35 4.64
CA GLN A 213 0.71 -23.72 4.68
C GLN A 213 1.31 -24.62 3.61
N GLU A 214 1.49 -24.10 2.39
CA GLU A 214 2.00 -24.89 1.28
C GLU A 214 3.54 -24.99 1.34
N GLY A 215 4.22 -23.95 1.80
CA GLY A 215 5.66 -23.97 2.10
C GLY A 215 6.01 -25.01 3.17
N GLU A 216 5.19 -25.15 4.21
CA GLU A 216 5.32 -26.22 5.22
C GLU A 216 5.19 -27.61 4.60
N LYS A 217 4.22 -27.83 3.70
CA LYS A 217 4.08 -29.13 3.01
C LYS A 217 5.24 -29.44 2.08
N GLN A 218 5.91 -28.40 1.57
CA GLN A 218 7.06 -28.51 0.68
C GLN A 218 8.40 -28.50 1.43
N ASP A 219 8.39 -28.43 2.78
CA ASP A 219 9.57 -28.24 3.63
C ASP A 219 10.45 -27.05 3.17
N SER A 220 9.83 -26.00 2.64
CA SER A 220 10.55 -24.81 2.13
C SER A 220 10.81 -23.80 3.24
N PHE A 221 12.02 -23.83 3.79
CA PHE A 221 12.45 -22.87 4.81
C PHE A 221 12.31 -21.41 4.35
N LYS A 222 12.71 -21.10 3.11
CA LYS A 222 12.63 -19.75 2.53
C LYS A 222 11.20 -19.22 2.52
N ASP A 223 10.25 -20.02 2.03
CA ASP A 223 8.88 -19.54 1.84
C ASP A 223 8.12 -19.48 3.16
N VAL A 224 8.37 -20.42 4.08
CA VAL A 224 7.80 -20.40 5.43
C VAL A 224 8.29 -19.20 6.22
N THR A 225 9.62 -18.96 6.25
CA THR A 225 10.18 -17.82 6.98
C THR A 225 9.73 -16.48 6.37
N TYR A 226 9.68 -16.37 5.04
CA TYR A 226 9.12 -15.20 4.37
C TYR A 226 7.66 -14.96 4.78
N ALA A 227 6.81 -15.99 4.73
CA ALA A 227 5.40 -15.85 5.08
C ALA A 227 5.19 -15.46 6.56
N LEU A 228 5.95 -16.06 7.48
CA LEU A 228 5.89 -15.71 8.90
C LEU A 228 6.29 -14.26 9.14
N ASP A 229 7.37 -13.80 8.49
CA ASP A 229 7.87 -12.43 8.65
C ASP A 229 6.87 -11.38 8.16
N GLN A 230 6.29 -11.60 6.98
CA GLN A 230 5.28 -10.70 6.42
C GLN A 230 3.95 -10.78 7.19
N LEU A 231 3.54 -11.94 7.70
CA LEU A 231 2.36 -12.06 8.55
C LEU A 231 2.55 -11.31 9.87
N ALA A 232 3.70 -11.45 10.53
CA ALA A 232 4.02 -10.70 11.73
C ALA A 232 3.87 -9.19 11.49
N SER A 233 4.49 -8.67 10.42
CA SER A 233 4.40 -7.25 10.04
C SER A 233 2.96 -6.80 9.81
N THR A 234 2.23 -7.51 8.95
CA THR A 234 0.86 -7.12 8.57
C THR A 234 -0.12 -7.15 9.74
N TRP A 235 -0.01 -8.10 10.67
CA TRP A 235 -0.88 -8.11 11.86
C TRP A 235 -0.48 -7.07 12.90
N TYR A 236 0.80 -6.69 12.98
CA TYR A 236 1.25 -5.73 13.97
C TYR A 236 0.90 -4.28 13.59
N TRP A 237 1.15 -3.92 12.32
CA TRP A 237 0.99 -2.55 11.83
C TRP A 237 -0.41 -2.29 11.29
N ASP A 238 -1.02 -3.26 10.61
CA ASP A 238 -2.32 -3.06 9.93
C ASP A 238 -3.53 -3.53 10.78
N ASP A 239 -3.33 -4.17 11.94
CA ASP A 239 -4.41 -4.56 12.87
C ASP A 239 -4.12 -4.12 14.31
N PRO A 240 -4.73 -3.02 14.79
CA PRO A 240 -4.48 -2.51 16.14
C PRO A 240 -5.05 -3.40 17.25
N VAL A 241 -5.88 -4.39 16.94
CA VAL A 241 -6.54 -5.28 17.91
C VAL A 241 -5.76 -6.57 18.10
N ASN A 242 -5.18 -7.11 17.02
CA ASN A 242 -4.61 -8.46 17.01
C ASN A 242 -3.07 -8.49 17.01
N LYS A 243 -2.42 -7.53 17.70
CA LYS A 243 -0.95 -7.55 17.89
C LYS A 243 -0.42 -8.84 18.52
N ILE A 244 -1.24 -9.56 19.32
CA ILE A 244 -0.86 -10.86 19.89
C ILE A 244 -0.58 -11.90 18.80
N LEU A 245 -1.38 -11.91 17.73
CA LEU A 245 -1.21 -12.85 16.63
C LEU A 245 0.09 -12.56 15.86
N ALA A 246 0.45 -11.28 15.71
CA ALA A 246 1.73 -10.89 15.14
C ALA A 246 2.91 -11.48 15.92
N LEU A 247 2.88 -11.38 17.26
CA LEU A 247 3.94 -11.91 18.12
C LEU A 247 4.03 -13.45 18.05
N GLN A 248 2.91 -14.15 17.88
CA GLN A 248 2.93 -15.60 17.66
C GLN A 248 3.67 -15.98 16.37
N TYR A 249 3.54 -15.18 15.30
CA TYR A 249 4.32 -15.38 14.07
C TYR A 249 5.80 -15.08 14.28
N VAL A 250 6.15 -14.01 15.03
CA VAL A 250 7.54 -13.70 15.39
C VAL A 250 8.19 -14.83 16.18
N ASP A 251 7.51 -15.35 17.22
CA ASP A 251 8.02 -16.45 18.04
C ASP A 251 8.31 -17.69 17.19
N ARG A 252 7.40 -18.00 16.27
CA ARG A 252 7.55 -19.12 15.34
C ARG A 252 8.70 -18.91 14.35
N TYR A 253 8.86 -17.69 13.82
CA TYR A 253 9.98 -17.33 12.95
C TYR A 253 11.32 -17.53 13.66
N ILE A 254 11.45 -17.01 14.88
CA ILE A 254 12.66 -17.13 15.71
C ILE A 254 12.96 -18.61 16.00
N ALA A 255 11.96 -19.41 16.35
CA ALA A 255 12.13 -20.85 16.60
C ALA A 255 12.75 -21.56 15.38
N MET A 256 12.24 -21.30 14.18
CA MET A 256 12.79 -21.87 12.96
C MET A 256 14.21 -21.40 12.65
N LEU A 257 14.52 -20.12 12.83
CA LEU A 257 15.88 -19.64 12.62
C LEU A 257 16.87 -20.30 13.59
N LYS A 258 16.48 -20.52 14.85
CA LYS A 258 17.34 -21.16 15.85
C LYS A 258 17.63 -22.62 15.52
N GLU A 259 16.66 -23.34 14.96
CA GLU A 259 16.86 -24.73 14.52
C GLU A 259 17.87 -24.85 13.37
N VAL A 260 17.94 -23.86 12.48
CA VAL A 260 18.79 -23.93 11.27
C VAL A 260 20.12 -23.18 11.43
N HIS A 261 20.16 -22.10 12.20
CA HIS A 261 21.27 -21.15 12.27
C HIS A 261 21.63 -20.76 13.71
N GLU A 262 21.83 -21.73 14.61
CA GLU A 262 22.08 -21.48 16.05
C GLU A 262 23.13 -20.39 16.34
N GLU A 263 24.18 -20.28 15.53
CA GLU A 263 25.27 -19.32 15.74
C GLU A 263 25.05 -17.95 15.07
N TYR A 264 24.20 -17.85 14.04
CA TYR A 264 24.03 -16.63 13.22
C TYR A 264 22.59 -16.12 13.12
N TRP A 265 21.62 -16.79 13.76
CA TRP A 265 20.20 -16.45 13.63
C TRP A 265 19.91 -15.01 14.04
N GLU A 266 20.60 -14.46 15.04
CA GLU A 266 20.43 -13.07 15.46
C GLU A 266 20.82 -12.08 14.37
N SER A 267 21.87 -12.39 13.59
CA SER A 267 22.30 -11.53 12.49
C SER A 267 21.25 -11.54 11.37
N VAL A 268 20.70 -12.71 11.04
CA VAL A 268 19.64 -12.83 10.04
C VAL A 268 18.38 -12.12 10.53
N PHE A 269 18.03 -12.28 11.81
CA PHE A 269 16.81 -11.72 12.39
C PHE A 269 16.78 -10.19 12.39
N LYS A 270 17.92 -9.52 12.65
CA LYS A 270 17.99 -8.05 12.76
C LYS A 270 17.52 -7.27 11.53
N ASP A 271 17.57 -7.88 10.36
CA ASP A 271 17.15 -7.25 9.09
C ASP A 271 15.71 -7.62 8.68
N THR A 272 14.93 -8.23 9.59
CA THR A 272 13.58 -8.75 9.30
C THR A 272 12.48 -7.82 9.83
N GLN A 273 11.27 -7.94 9.27
CA GLN A 273 10.11 -7.21 9.79
C GLN A 273 9.76 -7.64 11.22
N SER A 274 9.95 -8.92 11.52
CA SER A 274 9.72 -9.54 12.83
C SER A 274 10.59 -8.93 13.93
N TYR A 275 11.82 -8.52 13.61
CA TYR A 275 12.66 -7.79 14.55
C TYR A 275 12.10 -6.41 14.88
N PHE A 276 11.65 -5.65 13.89
CA PHE A 276 11.03 -4.34 14.13
C PHE A 276 9.74 -4.46 14.94
N VAL A 277 8.92 -5.48 14.68
CA VAL A 277 7.74 -5.81 15.50
C VAL A 277 8.12 -6.07 16.95
N LEU A 278 9.15 -6.88 17.19
CA LEU A 278 9.60 -7.19 18.55
C LEU A 278 10.16 -5.95 19.25
N LYS A 279 10.95 -5.13 18.55
CA LYS A 279 11.54 -3.90 19.10
C LYS A 279 10.49 -2.87 19.49
N ASP A 280 9.51 -2.60 18.62
CA ASP A 280 8.41 -1.68 18.94
C ASP A 280 7.60 -2.19 20.15
N LYS A 281 7.40 -3.52 20.26
CA LYS A 281 6.75 -4.12 21.42
C LYS A 281 7.58 -3.97 22.71
N GLU A 282 8.88 -4.20 22.65
CA GLU A 282 9.79 -4.04 23.78
C GLU A 282 9.81 -2.58 24.29
N GLU A 283 9.85 -1.62 23.36
CA GLU A 283 9.79 -0.19 23.66
C GLU A 283 8.45 0.20 24.28
N GLN A 284 7.33 -0.29 23.73
CA GLN A 284 6.00 -0.07 24.31
C GLN A 284 5.90 -0.65 25.73
N ASP A 285 6.41 -1.87 25.96
CA ASP A 285 6.40 -2.48 27.28
C ASP A 285 7.33 -1.77 28.26
N GLU A 286 8.46 -1.25 27.79
CA GLU A 286 9.35 -0.43 28.61
C GLU A 286 8.67 0.88 29.00
N GLN A 287 8.00 1.55 28.06
CA GLN A 287 7.18 2.72 28.36
C GLN A 287 6.08 2.39 29.37
N GLU A 288 5.40 1.25 29.24
CA GLU A 288 4.39 0.80 30.22
C GLU A 288 4.97 0.43 31.59
N ARG A 289 6.17 -0.17 31.65
CA ARG A 289 6.85 -0.48 32.92
C ARG A 289 7.35 0.77 33.61
N ASN A 290 7.90 1.70 32.83
CA ASN A 290 8.41 2.98 33.30
C ASN A 290 7.28 4.00 33.52
N PHE A 291 6.05 3.68 33.09
CA PHE A 291 4.86 4.45 33.36
C PHE A 291 4.61 4.52 34.87
N GLN A 292 5.08 5.60 35.49
CA GLN A 292 4.73 5.93 36.85
C GLN A 292 3.30 6.46 36.85
N GLY A 293 2.35 5.59 37.17
CA GLY A 293 0.95 5.98 37.35
C GLY A 293 0.81 7.13 38.36
N TYR A 294 -0.25 7.91 38.23
CA TYR A 294 -0.55 9.09 39.06
C TYR A 294 -0.29 8.84 40.56
N GLN A 295 0.76 9.47 41.10
CA GLN A 295 1.20 9.29 42.51
C GLN A 295 0.34 10.06 43.52
N GLY A 296 -0.81 10.62 43.12
CA GLY A 296 -1.65 11.41 44.02
C GLY A 296 -1.05 12.79 44.32
N ALA A 297 -1.43 13.37 45.47
CA ALA A 297 -1.11 14.74 45.86
C ALA A 297 0.39 15.09 46.02
N ASN A 298 1.29 14.10 45.86
CA ASN A 298 2.74 14.29 45.97
C ASN A 298 3.45 14.45 44.61
N HIS A 299 2.70 14.57 43.50
CA HIS A 299 3.30 14.93 42.22
C HIS A 299 3.85 16.38 42.29
N PRO A 300 5.09 16.67 41.84
CA PRO A 300 5.71 17.99 41.99
C PRO A 300 5.00 19.14 41.26
N SER A 301 3.94 18.84 40.50
CA SER A 301 3.05 19.83 39.87
C SER A 301 1.77 20.14 40.65
N VAL A 302 1.58 19.59 41.86
CA VAL A 302 0.39 19.84 42.71
C VAL A 302 0.67 20.87 43.82
N SER A 303 1.92 21.29 44.00
CA SER A 303 2.27 22.34 44.97
C SER A 303 2.08 23.74 44.36
N GLY A 304 0.84 24.20 44.25
CA GLY A 304 0.50 25.58 43.85
C GLY A 304 -0.64 25.62 42.84
N GLY A 305 -1.70 26.35 43.17
CA GLY A 305 -2.99 26.31 42.45
C GLY A 305 -3.01 26.97 41.08
N ASP A 306 -4.09 26.65 40.35
CA ASP A 306 -4.54 27.13 39.03
C ASP A 306 -3.67 26.72 37.82
N GLY A 307 -4.02 25.58 37.18
CA GLY A 307 -3.51 25.29 35.83
C GLY A 307 -3.36 23.81 35.40
N GLY A 308 -3.50 22.80 36.26
CA GLY A 308 -3.15 21.42 35.88
C GLY A 308 -4.03 20.72 34.81
N CYS A 309 -3.45 20.10 33.79
CA CYS A 309 -4.17 19.15 32.91
C CYS A 309 -4.31 17.77 33.57
N TYR A 310 -5.08 17.67 34.68
CA TYR A 310 -5.23 16.46 35.52
C TYR A 310 -5.36 15.11 34.79
N ILE A 311 -6.26 14.97 33.81
CA ILE A 311 -6.43 13.68 33.10
C ILE A 311 -5.20 13.39 32.25
N ALA A 312 -4.71 14.37 31.49
CA ALA A 312 -3.53 14.21 30.65
C ALA A 312 -2.27 13.89 31.48
N THR A 313 -2.06 14.60 32.59
CA THR A 313 -0.96 14.32 33.52
C THR A 313 -1.08 12.93 34.14
N ALA A 314 -2.29 12.46 34.46
CA ALA A 314 -2.50 11.10 34.95
C ALA A 314 -2.19 10.03 33.89
N VAL A 315 -2.49 10.32 32.62
CA VAL A 315 -2.35 9.41 31.48
C VAL A 315 -0.93 9.37 30.91
N TYR A 316 -0.23 10.50 30.89
CA TYR A 316 1.13 10.62 30.34
C TYR A 316 2.23 10.59 31.40
N GLY A 317 1.86 10.67 32.69
CA GLY A 317 2.77 10.49 33.81
C GLY A 317 3.66 11.70 34.13
N SER A 318 3.62 12.77 33.32
CA SER A 318 4.33 14.02 33.57
C SER A 318 3.48 15.23 33.23
N TYR A 319 3.70 16.34 33.93
CA TYR A 319 3.13 17.66 33.56
C TYR A 319 3.96 18.33 32.45
N ASP A 320 5.24 18.00 32.40
CA ASP A 320 6.25 18.56 31.51
C ASP A 320 6.62 17.52 30.45
N CYS A 321 5.67 17.21 29.58
CA CYS A 321 5.90 16.36 28.41
C CYS A 321 5.19 16.91 27.16
N PRO A 322 5.66 16.54 25.95
CA PRO A 322 5.16 17.08 24.68
C PRO A 322 3.63 17.00 24.50
N GLU A 323 3.04 15.90 24.93
CA GLU A 323 1.60 15.63 24.86
C GLU A 323 0.81 16.62 25.71
N VAL A 324 1.26 16.85 26.95
CA VAL A 324 0.60 17.74 27.90
C VAL A 324 0.80 19.20 27.49
N TRP A 325 1.96 19.58 26.96
CA TRP A 325 2.20 20.92 26.41
C TRP A 325 1.26 21.24 25.23
N THR A 326 1.06 20.28 24.33
CA THR A 326 0.12 20.42 23.19
C THR A 326 -1.31 20.67 23.66
N LEU A 327 -1.78 19.89 24.65
CA LEU A 327 -3.12 20.02 25.22
C LEU A 327 -3.30 21.32 26.03
N ARG A 328 -2.26 21.77 26.73
CA ARG A 328 -2.26 23.07 27.43
C ARG A 328 -2.44 24.22 26.43
N ARG A 329 -1.70 24.24 25.32
CA ARG A 329 -1.89 25.23 24.24
C ARG A 329 -3.30 25.21 23.65
N LEU A 330 -3.92 24.03 23.47
CA LEU A 330 -5.31 23.94 23.04
C LEU A 330 -6.27 24.62 24.03
N ARG A 331 -6.10 24.34 25.33
CA ARG A 331 -6.87 24.95 26.40
C ARG A 331 -6.74 26.48 26.36
N ASP A 332 -5.53 26.99 26.28
CA ASP A 332 -5.25 28.42 26.44
C ASP A 332 -5.59 29.22 25.18
N TYR A 333 -5.21 28.73 23.99
CA TYR A 333 -5.39 29.48 22.76
C TYR A 333 -6.75 29.28 22.09
N LYS A 334 -7.42 28.13 22.26
CA LYS A 334 -8.74 27.89 21.65
C LYS A 334 -9.89 27.92 22.66
N PHE A 335 -9.76 27.22 23.79
CA PHE A 335 -10.89 27.12 24.72
C PHE A 335 -11.06 28.36 25.60
N ALA A 336 -9.97 28.94 26.14
CA ALA A 336 -10.07 30.14 26.96
C ALA A 336 -10.53 31.38 26.17
N ALA A 337 -10.28 31.39 24.85
CA ALA A 337 -10.70 32.45 23.93
C ALA A 337 -12.23 32.52 23.72
N SER A 338 -12.98 31.46 24.02
CA SER A 338 -14.43 31.39 23.77
C SER A 338 -15.26 31.19 25.04
N TRP A 339 -16.47 31.73 25.08
CA TRP A 339 -17.37 31.56 26.23
C TRP A 339 -17.74 30.08 26.50
N PRO A 340 -18.10 29.26 25.50
CA PRO A 340 -18.33 27.83 25.71
C PRO A 340 -17.07 27.09 26.19
N GLY A 341 -15.90 27.44 25.64
CA GLY A 341 -14.63 26.83 26.04
C GLY A 341 -14.26 27.16 27.49
N ARG A 342 -14.49 28.39 27.96
CA ARG A 342 -14.31 28.74 29.39
C ARG A 342 -15.23 27.96 30.32
N LEU A 343 -16.47 27.69 29.91
CA LEU A 343 -17.39 26.84 30.68
C LEU A 343 -16.89 25.39 30.74
N PHE A 344 -16.44 24.84 29.61
CA PHE A 344 -15.82 23.51 29.55
C PHE A 344 -14.61 23.41 30.48
N ILE A 345 -13.71 24.39 30.46
CA ILE A 345 -12.53 24.45 31.33
C ILE A 345 -12.95 24.40 32.81
N LYS A 346 -13.95 25.21 33.22
CA LYS A 346 -14.44 25.20 34.61
C LYS A 346 -15.02 23.84 35.02
N LEU A 347 -15.81 23.21 34.16
CA LEU A 347 -16.36 21.88 34.42
C LEU A 347 -15.26 20.83 34.51
N TYR A 348 -14.26 20.91 33.63
CA TYR A 348 -13.08 20.07 33.66
C TYR A 348 -12.37 20.19 35.01
N TYR A 349 -11.96 21.38 35.43
CA TYR A 349 -11.27 21.58 36.70
C TYR A 349 -12.11 21.22 37.94
N ALA A 350 -13.43 21.30 37.86
CA ALA A 350 -14.32 20.90 38.95
C ALA A 350 -14.46 19.37 39.09
N THR A 351 -14.31 18.62 37.99
CA THR A 351 -14.62 17.18 37.95
C THR A 351 -13.38 16.30 37.79
N SER A 352 -12.39 16.75 36.99
CA SER A 352 -11.20 16.00 36.64
C SER A 352 -10.33 15.60 37.84
N PRO A 353 -10.11 16.43 38.88
CA PRO A 353 -9.28 16.01 40.01
C PRO A 353 -9.91 14.85 40.78
N THR A 354 -11.23 14.88 40.97
CA THR A 354 -11.97 13.81 41.66
C THR A 354 -11.99 12.53 40.82
N LEU A 355 -12.20 12.63 39.51
CA LEU A 355 -12.14 11.50 38.58
C LEU A 355 -10.77 10.83 38.58
N VAL A 356 -9.70 11.62 38.47
CA VAL A 356 -8.33 11.11 38.48
C VAL A 356 -7.96 10.52 39.85
N LYS A 357 -8.44 11.11 40.95
CA LYS A 357 -8.24 10.56 42.30
C LYS A 357 -8.84 9.15 42.44
N TRP A 358 -10.01 8.90 41.84
CA TRP A 358 -10.70 7.62 41.95
C TRP A 358 -10.19 6.58 40.94
N PHE A 359 -9.88 6.99 39.71
CA PHE A 359 -9.63 6.06 38.61
C PHE A 359 -8.24 6.19 37.97
N GLY A 360 -7.49 7.25 38.25
CA GLY A 360 -6.20 7.53 37.59
C GLY A 360 -5.10 6.47 37.80
N LYS A 361 -5.26 5.60 38.81
CA LYS A 361 -4.35 4.46 39.06
C LYS A 361 -4.77 3.18 38.32
N SER A 362 -5.96 3.14 37.74
CA SER A 362 -6.51 1.96 37.07
C SER A 362 -6.02 1.88 35.63
N LYS A 363 -5.51 0.71 35.20
CA LYS A 363 -5.02 0.49 33.83
C LYS A 363 -6.05 0.86 32.77
N TRP A 364 -7.29 0.37 32.92
CA TRP A 364 -8.38 0.66 31.97
C TRP A 364 -8.65 2.16 31.78
N PHE A 365 -8.59 2.96 32.85
CA PHE A 365 -8.80 4.41 32.76
C PHE A 365 -7.70 5.07 31.93
N ASN A 366 -6.44 4.71 32.18
CA ASN A 366 -5.31 5.24 31.43
C ASN A 366 -5.37 4.82 29.96
N THR A 367 -5.61 3.54 29.66
CA THR A 367 -5.74 3.07 28.27
C THR A 367 -6.86 3.80 27.53
N PHE A 368 -8.04 3.92 28.14
CA PHE A 368 -9.20 4.59 27.54
C PHE A 368 -8.90 6.06 27.21
N TRP A 369 -8.40 6.82 28.19
CA TRP A 369 -8.12 8.24 27.99
C TRP A 369 -6.90 8.48 27.10
N LYS A 370 -5.88 7.62 27.14
CA LYS A 370 -4.72 7.68 26.24
C LYS A 370 -5.15 7.58 24.79
N THR A 371 -5.98 6.59 24.44
CA THR A 371 -6.49 6.45 23.06
C THR A 371 -7.25 7.68 22.57
N ILE A 372 -8.01 8.34 23.44
CA ILE A 372 -8.75 9.56 23.09
C ILE A 372 -7.78 10.74 22.93
N LEU A 373 -6.89 10.94 23.91
CA LEU A 373 -5.97 12.07 23.95
C LEU A 373 -4.93 11.99 22.83
N ASP A 374 -4.39 10.81 22.52
CA ASP A 374 -3.44 10.62 21.41
C ASP A 374 -4.05 11.01 20.07
N LYS A 375 -5.32 10.62 19.81
CA LYS A 375 -6.05 11.05 18.61
C LYS A 375 -6.25 12.56 18.54
N VAL A 376 -6.50 13.19 19.68
CA VAL A 376 -6.65 14.65 19.76
C VAL A 376 -5.30 15.31 19.48
N ILE A 377 -4.23 14.88 20.15
CA ILE A 377 -2.87 15.43 19.98
C ILE A 377 -2.39 15.30 18.54
N TYR A 378 -2.58 14.12 17.92
CA TYR A 378 -2.23 13.90 16.52
C TYR A 378 -2.86 14.97 15.61
N ARG A 379 -4.17 15.19 15.73
CA ARG A 379 -4.87 16.24 14.96
C ARG A 379 -4.39 17.65 15.28
N LEU A 380 -4.02 17.92 16.54
CA LEU A 380 -3.52 19.24 16.94
C LEU A 380 -2.15 19.52 16.31
N LYS A 381 -1.26 18.51 16.29
CA LYS A 381 0.05 18.61 15.64
C LYS A 381 -0.08 18.82 14.14
N GLU A 382 -0.98 18.10 13.47
CA GLU A 382 -1.31 18.35 12.05
C GLU A 382 -1.81 19.78 11.80
N CYS A 383 -2.55 20.36 12.76
CA CYS A 383 -2.99 21.75 12.71
C CYS A 383 -1.89 22.77 13.07
N GLY A 384 -0.63 22.33 13.25
CA GLY A 384 0.52 23.18 13.54
C GLY A 384 0.67 23.60 15.00
N ILE A 385 0.00 22.92 15.95
CA ILE A 385 0.19 23.19 17.37
C ILE A 385 1.46 22.49 17.86
N SER A 386 2.43 23.31 18.29
CA SER A 386 3.73 22.86 18.79
C SER A 386 3.60 22.00 20.06
N ASP A 387 4.53 21.06 20.20
CA ASP A 387 4.74 20.18 21.34
C ASP A 387 6.09 20.45 22.03
N GLU A 388 6.68 21.63 21.80
CA GLU A 388 7.89 22.10 22.49
C GLU A 388 7.57 22.55 23.93
N PRO A 389 8.56 22.72 24.82
CA PRO A 389 8.37 23.19 26.18
C PRO A 389 7.47 24.43 26.27
N TYR A 390 6.52 24.41 27.21
CA TYR A 390 5.49 25.43 27.36
C TYR A 390 5.46 25.95 28.81
N ASN A 391 5.66 27.27 28.97
CA ASN A 391 5.47 27.96 30.24
C ASN A 391 4.08 28.61 30.23
N ASP A 392 3.30 28.35 31.30
CA ASP A 392 1.95 28.90 31.49
C ASP A 392 1.95 30.44 31.66
#